data_AF-A0AAE3XCT7-F1
#
_entry.id   AF-A0AAE3XCT7-F1
#
_cell.length_a   1.000
_cell.length_b   1.000
_cell.length_c   1.000
_cell.angle_alpha   90.00
_cell.angle_beta   90.00
_cell.angle_gamma   90.00
#
_symmetry.space_group_name_H-M   'P 1'
#
loop_
_entity.id
_entity.type
_entity.pdbx_description
1 polymer ?
#
loop_
_entity_poly.entity_id
_entity_poly.type
_entity_poly.pdbx_seq_one_letter_code
_entity_poly.pdbx_strand_id
1 'polypeptide(L)'
;MSFKRPAGRLPAHLQRRTPDGTRREAQRPVPDSRKPEPAAPEPGGEERYDRIREILPVILSALINRAATAEPRNAFTRADVQAVLAPYHRPKSLFTQRVLRRLVGEGYLRPQGERDKQGYSGLYLLTPAGEKLSRSAP
;
A
#
# COMPACT_ATOMS: atom_id res chain seq x y z
N MET A 1 34.04 5.40 48.52
CA MET A 1 32.99 4.42 48.83
C MET A 1 32.50 3.82 47.51
N SER A 2 32.89 2.58 47.22
CA SER A 2 32.65 1.91 45.94
C SER A 2 31.40 1.03 46.00
N PHE A 3 30.39 1.33 45.19
CA PHE A 3 29.23 0.46 45.01
C PHE A 3 29.50 -0.53 43.88
N LYS A 4 29.90 -1.77 44.26
CA LYS A 4 29.95 -2.94 43.37
C LYS A 4 28.53 -3.25 42.89
N ARG A 5 28.24 -3.07 41.60
CA ARG A 5 26.97 -3.51 41.00
C ARG A 5 26.98 -5.05 40.85
N PRO A 6 25.91 -5.76 41.26
CA PRO A 6 25.84 -7.21 41.11
C PRO A 6 25.63 -7.59 39.65
N ALA A 7 26.38 -8.61 39.19
CA ALA A 7 26.26 -9.23 37.88
C ALA A 7 24.91 -9.96 37.77
N GLY A 8 23.91 -9.25 37.26
CA GLY A 8 22.57 -9.77 37.00
C GLY A 8 22.54 -10.65 35.76
N ARG A 9 22.47 -11.96 36.00
CA ARG A 9 22.30 -13.05 35.04
C ARG A 9 21.29 -12.68 33.93
N LEU A 10 21.75 -12.72 32.68
CA LEU A 10 20.88 -12.66 31.50
C LEU A 10 19.87 -13.80 31.56
N PRO A 11 18.58 -13.55 31.27
CA PRO A 11 17.55 -14.58 31.33
C PRO A 11 17.83 -15.67 30.27
N ALA A 12 17.61 -16.94 30.66
CA ALA A 12 18.02 -18.13 29.92
C ALA A 12 17.50 -18.22 28.47
N HIS A 13 16.45 -17.47 28.12
CA HIS A 13 15.91 -17.41 26.76
C HIS A 13 16.74 -16.54 25.80
N LEU A 14 17.64 -15.69 26.30
CA LEU A 14 18.58 -14.90 25.49
C LEU A 14 19.90 -15.62 25.22
N GLN A 15 20.13 -16.80 25.83
CA GLN A 15 21.39 -17.55 25.73
C GLN A 15 21.35 -18.69 24.69
N ARG A 16 20.45 -18.64 23.70
CA ARG A 16 20.38 -19.69 22.67
C ARG A 16 20.69 -19.17 21.27
N ARG A 17 21.98 -19.34 20.93
CA ARG A 17 22.51 -19.95 19.70
C ARG A 17 22.65 -19.07 18.45
N THR A 18 23.88 -18.57 18.23
CA THR A 18 24.62 -18.91 17.01
C THR A 18 24.93 -20.43 17.06
N PRO A 19 24.95 -21.20 15.95
CA PRO A 19 25.87 -20.96 14.84
C PRO A 19 25.36 -21.32 13.42
N ASP A 20 26.16 -20.83 12.47
CA ASP A 20 26.45 -21.39 11.15
C ASP A 20 26.50 -22.93 11.13
N GLY A 21 26.00 -23.57 10.06
CA GLY A 21 26.25 -25.00 9.80
C GLY A 21 25.03 -25.83 9.38
N THR A 22 24.85 -25.96 8.07
CA THR A 22 24.61 -27.22 7.32
C THR A 22 23.51 -28.20 7.77
N ARG A 23 22.65 -28.55 6.80
CA ARG A 23 22.19 -29.92 6.45
C ARG A 23 20.70 -30.25 6.64
N ARG A 24 20.02 -30.30 5.48
CA ARG A 24 19.01 -31.26 4.99
C ARG A 24 17.95 -31.86 5.95
N GLU A 25 16.71 -31.54 5.57
CA GLU A 25 15.56 -32.43 5.32
C GLU A 25 14.93 -33.33 6.40
N ALA A 26 13.61 -33.10 6.53
CA ALA A 26 12.52 -34.07 6.62
C ALA A 26 12.21 -34.74 7.97
N GLN A 27 11.11 -34.32 8.62
CA GLN A 27 9.82 -35.04 8.64
C GLN A 27 8.84 -34.40 9.67
N ARG A 28 7.60 -34.20 9.24
CA ARG A 28 6.42 -33.81 10.04
C ARG A 28 5.85 -35.05 10.78
N PRO A 29 5.17 -34.89 11.93
CA PRO A 29 3.71 -34.68 11.92
C PRO A 29 3.17 -33.67 12.96
N VAL A 30 1.96 -33.16 12.70
CA VAL A 30 1.10 -32.20 13.47
C VAL A 30 0.11 -33.04 14.31
N PRO A 31 -0.49 -32.67 15.49
CA PRO A 31 -1.24 -31.43 15.81
C PRO A 31 -1.06 -30.98 17.30
N ASP A 32 -1.67 -29.97 17.94
CA ASP A 32 -2.94 -29.25 17.81
C ASP A 32 -2.87 -27.97 18.70
N SER A 33 -3.84 -27.07 18.52
CA SER A 33 -4.37 -26.11 19.50
C SER A 33 -3.85 -24.65 19.56
N ARG A 34 -4.61 -23.83 18.81
CA ARG A 34 -5.21 -22.53 19.18
C ARG A 34 -4.34 -21.27 19.12
N LYS A 35 -4.33 -20.66 17.93
CA LYS A 35 -4.24 -19.21 17.73
C LYS A 35 -5.39 -18.80 16.80
N PRO A 36 -6.04 -17.64 17.01
CA PRO A 36 -7.35 -17.35 16.46
C PRO A 36 -7.32 -17.30 14.93
N GLU A 37 -8.34 -17.91 14.33
CA GLU A 37 -8.71 -17.77 12.92
C GLU A 37 -8.59 -16.30 12.51
N PRO A 38 -7.81 -15.95 11.46
CA PRO A 38 -8.12 -14.75 10.72
C PRO A 38 -9.48 -15.00 10.09
N ALA A 39 -10.45 -14.16 10.45
CA ALA A 39 -11.80 -14.17 9.92
C ALA A 39 -11.80 -14.49 8.42
N ALA A 40 -12.65 -15.43 8.03
CA ALA A 40 -12.87 -15.83 6.65
C ALA A 40 -12.86 -14.60 5.70
N PRO A 41 -12.19 -14.66 4.54
CA PRO A 41 -12.38 -13.63 3.54
C PRO A 41 -13.86 -13.64 3.15
N GLU A 42 -14.56 -12.53 3.37
CA GLU A 42 -15.96 -12.40 2.94
C GLU A 42 -16.05 -12.74 1.45
N PRO A 43 -16.96 -13.65 1.04
CA PRO A 43 -17.19 -13.95 -0.35
C PRO A 43 -17.93 -12.75 -0.98
N GLY A 44 -17.15 -11.82 -1.53
CA GLY A 44 -17.62 -10.55 -2.07
C GLY A 44 -16.53 -9.49 -2.22
N GLY A 45 -15.32 -9.78 -1.74
CA GLY A 45 -14.16 -8.89 -1.77
C GLY A 45 -13.28 -8.96 -3.03
N GLU A 46 -13.61 -9.74 -4.07
CA GLU A 46 -12.79 -9.78 -5.29
C GLU A 46 -13.48 -8.99 -6.43
N GLU A 47 -14.75 -9.28 -6.71
CA GLU A 47 -15.49 -8.65 -7.82
C GLU A 47 -15.63 -7.12 -7.72
N ARG A 48 -15.72 -6.57 -6.50
CA ARG A 48 -15.79 -5.10 -6.30
C ARG A 48 -14.42 -4.44 -6.45
N TYR A 49 -13.33 -5.18 -6.24
CA TYR A 49 -11.96 -4.69 -6.37
C TYR A 49 -11.49 -4.73 -7.83
N ASP A 50 -11.98 -5.68 -8.62
CA ASP A 50 -11.72 -5.73 -10.05
C ASP A 50 -12.24 -4.50 -10.79
N ARG A 51 -13.46 -4.03 -10.45
CA ARG A 51 -14.02 -2.79 -11.02
C ARG A 51 -13.14 -1.56 -10.79
N ILE A 52 -12.44 -1.49 -9.65
CA ILE A 52 -11.51 -0.38 -9.39
C ILE A 52 -10.30 -0.50 -10.31
N ARG A 53 -9.76 -1.71 -10.53
CA ARG A 53 -8.62 -1.94 -11.43
C ARG A 53 -8.97 -1.57 -12.87
N GLU A 54 -10.16 -1.93 -13.33
CA GLU A 54 -10.66 -1.62 -14.68
C GLU A 54 -10.73 -0.12 -14.95
N ILE A 55 -11.05 0.69 -13.94
CA ILE A 55 -11.19 2.14 -14.09
C ILE A 55 -9.88 2.91 -13.87
N LEU A 56 -8.82 2.28 -13.34
CA LEU A 56 -7.53 2.96 -13.11
C LEU A 56 -6.91 3.53 -14.39
N PRO A 57 -6.86 2.81 -15.53
CA PRO A 57 -6.34 3.36 -16.79
C PRO A 57 -7.11 4.61 -17.21
N VAL A 58 -8.44 4.58 -17.13
CA VAL A 58 -9.31 5.72 -17.47
C VAL A 58 -9.03 6.93 -16.56
N ILE A 59 -8.88 6.69 -15.26
CA ILE A 59 -8.56 7.74 -14.28
C ILE A 59 -7.17 8.34 -14.53
N LEU A 60 -6.17 7.51 -14.82
CA LEU A 60 -4.81 7.97 -15.14
C LEU A 60 -4.77 8.75 -16.45
N SER A 61 -5.46 8.29 -17.50
CA SER A 61 -5.58 9.01 -18.77
C SER A 61 -6.26 10.36 -18.59
N ALA A 62 -7.34 10.42 -17.79
CA ALA A 62 -8.00 11.67 -17.46
C ALA A 62 -7.09 12.64 -16.68
N LEU A 63 -6.28 12.14 -15.75
CA LEU A 63 -5.27 12.93 -15.03
C LEU A 63 -4.22 13.52 -15.99
N ILE A 64 -3.70 12.70 -16.90
CA ILE A 64 -2.68 13.12 -17.88
C ILE A 64 -3.25 14.15 -18.86
N ASN A 65 -4.45 13.91 -19.40
CA ASN A 65 -5.12 14.85 -20.30
C ASN A 65 -5.41 16.19 -19.64
N ARG A 66 -5.79 16.18 -18.35
CA ARG A 66 -6.00 17.39 -17.57
C ARG A 66 -4.70 18.15 -17.34
N ALA A 67 -3.62 17.46 -16.99
CA ALA A 67 -2.30 18.09 -16.85
C ALA A 67 -1.83 18.69 -18.18
N ALA A 68 -1.99 17.98 -19.30
CA ALA A 68 -1.64 18.49 -20.63
C ALA A 68 -2.33 19.81 -21.00
N THR A 69 -3.51 20.08 -20.43
CA THR A 69 -4.27 21.33 -20.66
C THR A 69 -3.72 22.51 -19.86
N ALA A 70 -3.12 22.27 -18.68
CA ALA A 70 -2.62 23.32 -17.79
C ALA A 70 -1.14 23.59 -18.01
N GLU A 71 -0.30 22.54 -17.96
CA GLU A 71 1.13 22.49 -18.31
C GLU A 71 1.57 21.01 -18.25
N PRO A 72 2.50 20.53 -19.10
CA PRO A 72 2.99 19.16 -19.07
C PRO A 72 3.80 18.90 -17.79
N ARG A 73 3.09 18.64 -16.69
CA ARG A 73 3.63 18.34 -15.37
C ARG A 73 3.32 16.89 -15.07
N ASN A 74 4.36 16.13 -14.73
CA ASN A 74 4.23 14.77 -14.20
C ASN A 74 3.83 14.77 -12.72
N ALA A 75 3.22 15.86 -12.24
CA ALA A 75 2.90 16.11 -10.86
C ALA A 75 1.45 16.57 -10.74
N PHE A 76 0.67 15.86 -9.94
CA PHE A 76 -0.75 16.10 -9.72
C PHE A 76 -0.99 16.52 -8.28
N THR A 77 -1.78 17.57 -8.09
CA THR A 77 -2.23 17.96 -6.76
C THR A 77 -3.41 17.11 -6.31
N ARG A 78 -3.72 17.14 -5.01
CA ARG A 78 -4.96 16.55 -4.50
C ARG A 78 -6.21 17.07 -5.24
N ALA A 79 -6.24 18.36 -5.59
CA ALA A 79 -7.37 18.96 -6.29
C ALA A 79 -7.55 18.36 -7.69
N ASP A 80 -6.45 18.07 -8.40
CA ASP A 80 -6.51 17.44 -9.73
C ASP A 80 -7.09 16.03 -9.65
N VAL A 81 -6.63 15.24 -8.67
CA VAL A 81 -7.15 13.90 -8.41
C VAL A 81 -8.64 13.94 -8.05
N GLN A 82 -9.04 14.88 -7.20
CA GLN A 82 -10.45 15.04 -6.83
C GLN A 82 -11.31 15.48 -8.01
N ALA A 83 -10.79 16.36 -8.87
CA ALA A 83 -11.53 16.84 -10.02
C ALA A 83 -11.75 15.75 -11.08
N VAL A 84 -10.77 14.87 -11.30
CA VAL A 84 -10.93 13.69 -12.17
C VAL A 84 -11.91 12.69 -11.58
N LEU A 85 -11.92 12.53 -10.25
CA LEU A 85 -12.82 11.62 -9.56
C LEU A 85 -14.20 12.23 -9.27
N ALA A 86 -14.42 13.51 -9.56
CA ALA A 86 -15.67 14.21 -9.30
C ALA A 86 -16.90 13.51 -9.93
N PRO A 87 -16.85 12.96 -11.16
CA PRO A 87 -17.97 12.20 -11.75
C PRO A 87 -18.35 10.95 -10.94
N TYR A 88 -17.39 10.38 -10.20
CA TYR A 88 -17.57 9.18 -9.38
C TYR A 88 -17.74 9.51 -7.90
N HIS A 89 -17.73 10.79 -7.53
CA HIS A 89 -17.85 11.22 -6.16
C HIS A 89 -19.28 10.98 -5.64
N ARG A 90 -19.38 10.33 -4.48
CA ARG A 90 -20.64 10.09 -3.78
C ARG A 90 -20.50 10.57 -2.34
N PRO A 91 -21.56 11.14 -1.73
CA PRO A 91 -21.53 11.55 -0.33
C PRO A 91 -21.07 10.40 0.57
N LYS A 92 -20.14 10.68 1.51
CA LYS A 92 -19.56 9.70 2.46
C LYS A 92 -18.84 8.50 1.82
N SER A 93 -18.50 8.56 0.53
CA SER A 93 -17.83 7.47 -0.16
C SER A 93 -16.32 7.44 0.11
N LEU A 94 -15.80 6.26 0.39
CA LEU A 94 -14.37 5.98 0.47
C LEU A 94 -13.75 5.69 -0.91
N PHE A 95 -14.50 5.83 -2.00
CA PHE A 95 -14.06 5.50 -3.34
C PHE A 95 -12.76 6.22 -3.71
N THR A 96 -12.72 7.55 -3.53
CA THR A 96 -11.52 8.36 -3.78
C THR A 96 -10.32 7.87 -2.97
N GLN A 97 -10.54 7.53 -1.71
CA GLN A 97 -9.48 6.99 -0.85
C GLN A 97 -8.94 5.66 -1.37
N ARG A 98 -9.85 4.76 -1.78
CA ARG A 98 -9.50 3.42 -2.26
C ARG A 98 -8.76 3.48 -3.59
N VAL A 99 -9.25 4.27 -4.55
CA VAL A 99 -8.57 4.51 -5.82
C VAL A 99 -7.17 5.06 -5.58
N LEU A 100 -7.04 6.09 -4.75
CA LEU A 100 -5.75 6.73 -4.52
C LEU A 100 -4.76 5.83 -3.77
N ARG A 101 -5.23 5.08 -2.77
CA ARG A 101 -4.42 4.04 -2.11
C ARG A 101 -3.99 2.96 -3.09
N ARG A 102 -4.83 2.60 -4.05
CA ARG A 102 -4.50 1.61 -5.08
C ARG A 102 -3.46 2.15 -6.05
N LEU A 103 -3.66 3.36 -6.58
CA LEU A 103 -2.70 4.00 -7.48
C LEU A 103 -1.31 4.14 -6.85
N VAL A 104 -1.27 4.45 -5.54
CA VAL A 104 0.00 4.53 -4.79
C VAL A 104 0.55 3.14 -4.46
N GLY A 105 -0.29 2.21 -4.01
CA GLY A 105 0.11 0.86 -3.62
C GLY A 105 0.63 0.03 -4.79
N GLU A 106 0.07 0.21 -5.98
CA GLU A 106 0.53 -0.42 -7.22
C GLU A 106 1.70 0.35 -7.87
N GLY A 107 2.09 1.48 -7.29
CA GLY A 107 3.24 2.26 -7.76
C GLY A 107 2.98 3.07 -9.03
N TYR A 108 1.73 3.30 -9.43
CA TYR A 108 1.39 4.18 -10.55
C TYR A 108 1.56 5.67 -10.21
N LEU A 109 1.31 6.01 -8.94
CA LEU A 109 1.53 7.35 -8.39
C LEU A 109 2.50 7.28 -7.21
N ARG A 110 3.43 8.23 -7.14
CA ARG A 110 4.33 8.38 -6.00
C ARG A 110 3.93 9.60 -5.16
N PRO A 111 3.50 9.44 -3.91
CA PRO A 111 3.23 10.57 -3.02
C PRO A 111 4.52 11.38 -2.80
N GLN A 112 4.41 12.70 -2.88
CA GLN A 112 5.48 13.64 -2.56
C GLN A 112 5.04 14.59 -1.45
N GLY A 113 5.99 14.91 -0.56
CA GLY A 113 5.76 15.78 0.59
C GLY A 113 5.04 15.11 1.77
N GLU A 114 4.66 15.93 2.74
CA GLU A 114 3.97 15.49 3.95
C GLU A 114 2.58 14.92 3.64
N ARG A 115 2.16 13.99 4.50
CA ARG A 115 0.82 13.41 4.45
C ARG A 115 -0.08 14.13 5.44
N ASP A 116 -1.29 14.43 5.01
CA ASP A 116 -2.32 14.98 5.87
C ASP A 116 -2.82 13.94 6.90
N LYS A 117 -3.67 14.39 7.83
CA LYS A 117 -4.28 13.52 8.85
C LYS A 117 -5.10 12.36 8.27
N GLN A 118 -5.47 12.43 6.99
CA GLN A 118 -6.24 11.42 6.27
C GLN A 118 -5.33 10.46 5.47
N GLY A 119 -4.02 10.68 5.50
CA GLY A 119 -2.99 9.88 4.82
C GLY A 119 -2.77 10.24 3.35
N TYR A 120 -3.28 11.38 2.89
CA TYR A 120 -3.08 11.89 1.53
C TYR A 120 -1.87 12.81 1.48
N SER A 121 -1.11 12.72 0.39
CA SER A 121 -0.06 13.69 0.09
C SER A 121 -0.65 14.89 -0.65
N GLY A 122 -0.03 16.06 -0.47
CA GLY A 122 -0.41 17.26 -1.21
C GLY A 122 -0.12 17.13 -2.71
N LEU A 123 0.92 16.38 -3.05
CA LEU A 123 1.40 16.18 -4.41
C LEU A 123 1.62 14.69 -4.72
N TYR A 124 1.35 14.31 -5.96
CA TYR A 124 1.55 12.95 -6.48
C TYR A 124 2.31 13.01 -7.79
N LEU A 125 3.42 12.30 -7.90
CA LEU A 125 4.15 12.18 -9.17
C LEU A 125 3.69 10.96 -9.96
N LEU A 126 3.52 11.14 -11.26
CA LEU A 126 3.31 10.03 -12.18
C LEU A 126 4.58 9.21 -12.29
N THR A 127 4.46 7.89 -12.16
CA THR A 127 5.58 6.98 -12.41
C THR A 127 5.53 6.46 -13.85
N PRO A 128 6.65 5.93 -14.39
CA PRO A 128 6.64 5.28 -15.70
C PRO A 128 5.66 4.09 -15.79
N ALA A 129 5.36 3.44 -14.66
CA ALA A 129 4.36 2.37 -14.61
C ALA A 129 2.94 2.93 -14.81
N GLY A 130 2.63 4.07 -14.19
CA GLY A 130 1.34 4.75 -14.37
C GLY A 130 1.14 5.25 -15.80
N GLU A 131 2.19 5.78 -16.43
CA GLU A 131 2.14 6.23 -17.81
C GLU A 131 1.94 5.08 -18.81
N LYS A 132 2.56 3.92 -18.56
CA LYS A 132 2.31 2.73 -19.40
C LYS A 132 0.86 2.26 -19.27
N LEU A 133 0.32 2.24 -18.05
CA LEU A 133 -1.05 1.81 -17.80
C LEU A 133 -2.08 2.73 -18.47
N SER A 134 -1.87 4.05 -18.45
CA SER A 134 -2.79 4.98 -19.13
C SER A 134 -2.84 4.78 -20.65
N ARG A 135 -1.72 4.36 -21.27
CA ARG A 135 -1.67 4.04 -22.70
C ARG A 135 -2.32 2.70 -23.06
N SER A 136 -2.58 1.86 -22.06
CA SER A 136 -3.31 0.59 -22.22
C SER A 136 -4.82 0.75 -22.03
N ALA A 137 -5.32 1.96 -21.76
CA ALA A 137 -6.74 2.24 -21.77
C ALA A 137 -7.28 2.14 -23.22
N PRO A 138 -8.41 1.46 -23.46
CA PRO A 138 -9.04 1.35 -24.78
C PRO A 138 -9.63 2.68 -25.27
#